data_AF-A0A376VKY4-F1
#
_entry.id   AF-A0A376VKY4-F1
#
_cell.length_a   1.000
_cell.length_b   1.000
_cell.length_c   1.000
_cell.angle_alpha   90.00
_cell.angle_beta   90.00
_cell.angle_gamma   90.00
#
_symmetry.space_group_name_H-M   'P 1'
#
loop_
_entity.id
_entity.type
_entity.pdbx_description
1 polymer ?
#
loop_
_entity_poly.entity_id
_entity_poly.type
_entity_poly.pdbx_seq_one_letter_code
_entity_poly.pdbx_strand_id
1 'polypeptide(L)'
;MPNLHRFVADSQPDVRISAISAASVSLLKGLGVWDAVQAMRCHPYRRLETWEWETAHVVFDAAELKLPLLGYMVETLSCNRRCGRRWKRIRK
;
A
#
# COMPACT_ATOMS: atom_id res chain seq x y z
N MET A 1 3.76 24.82 -12.43
CA MET A 1 4.24 24.24 -11.16
C MET A 1 3.20 23.24 -10.69
N PRO A 2 3.43 21.92 -10.73
CA PRO A 2 2.41 20.98 -10.27
C PRO A 2 2.36 21.07 -8.73
N ASN A 3 1.17 21.37 -8.22
CA ASN A 3 0.89 21.42 -6.79
C ASN A 3 1.16 20.03 -6.19
N LEU A 4 2.25 19.91 -5.43
CA LEU A 4 2.44 18.77 -4.52
C LEU A 4 1.33 18.89 -3.47
N HIS A 5 0.27 18.11 -3.64
CA HIS A 5 -0.80 18.03 -2.65
C HIS A 5 -0.20 17.44 -1.37
N ARG A 6 0.04 18.32 -0.40
CA ARG A 6 0.55 17.97 0.93
C ARG A 6 -0.45 17.03 1.60
N PHE A 7 0.05 15.98 2.24
CA PHE A 7 -0.75 15.12 3.09
C PHE A 7 -1.37 15.94 4.23
N VAL A 8 -2.69 15.86 4.38
CA VAL A 8 -3.46 16.50 5.46
C VAL A 8 -4.10 15.39 6.27
N ALA A 9 -3.68 15.22 7.52
CA ALA A 9 -4.14 14.11 8.36
C ALA A 9 -5.67 14.07 8.55
N ASP A 10 -6.32 15.23 8.50
CA ASP A 10 -7.76 15.42 8.73
C ASP A 10 -8.61 15.45 7.44
N SER A 11 -7.99 15.24 6.26
CA SER A 11 -8.75 15.19 5.01
C SER A 11 -9.48 13.85 4.83
N GLN A 12 -10.49 13.85 3.97
CA GLN A 12 -11.11 12.59 3.54
C GLN A 12 -10.04 11.67 2.93
N PRO A 13 -10.06 10.36 3.26
CA PRO A 13 -9.11 9.42 2.68
C PRO A 13 -9.27 9.35 1.15
N ASP A 14 -8.15 9.46 0.43
CA ASP A 14 -8.09 9.15 -0.99
C ASP A 14 -8.28 7.64 -1.20
N VAL A 15 -8.94 7.29 -2.30
CA VAL A 15 -9.15 5.89 -2.71
C VAL A 15 -7.87 5.30 -3.30
N ARG A 16 -6.93 6.14 -3.72
CA ARG A 16 -5.64 5.70 -4.24
C ARG A 16 -4.70 5.30 -3.14
N ILE A 17 -4.43 4.01 -3.11
CA ILE A 17 -3.39 3.41 -2.30
C ILE A 17 -2.35 2.77 -3.22
N SER A 18 -1.09 2.86 -2.81
CA SER A 18 0.03 2.15 -3.41
C SER A 18 0.52 1.08 -2.43
N ALA A 19 0.72 -0.14 -2.94
CA ALA A 19 1.35 -1.21 -2.18
C ALA A 19 2.89 -1.06 -2.28
N ILE A 20 3.55 -0.80 -1.16
CA ILE A 20 5.00 -0.71 -1.04
C ILE A 20 5.50 -2.02 -0.43
N SER A 21 6.25 -2.80 -1.22
CA SER A 21 6.85 -4.06 -0.77
C SER A 21 7.88 -3.86 0.34
N ALA A 22 8.14 -4.90 1.14
CA ALA A 22 9.17 -4.89 2.16
C ALA A 22 10.57 -4.52 1.61
N ALA A 23 10.91 -4.95 0.39
CA ALA A 23 12.16 -4.56 -0.28
C ALA A 23 12.22 -3.05 -0.55
N SER A 24 11.11 -2.48 -1.05
CA SER A 24 10.99 -1.04 -1.26
C SER A 24 11.06 -0.26 0.05
N VAL A 25 10.47 -0.77 1.13
CA VAL A 25 10.60 -0.18 2.48
C VAL A 25 12.05 -0.11 2.92
N SER A 26 12.80 -1.21 2.77
CA SER A 26 14.23 -1.25 3.13
C SER A 26 15.03 -0.22 2.33
N LEU A 27 14.74 -0.05 1.05
CA LEU A 27 15.35 0.99 0.22
C LEU A 27 15.00 2.40 0.72
N LEU A 28 13.72 2.68 0.99
CA LEU A 28 13.25 4.00 1.47
C LEU A 28 13.82 4.33 2.85
N LYS A 29 14.04 3.33 3.71
CA LYS A 29 14.74 3.48 4.99
C LYS A 29 16.21 3.82 4.78
N GLY A 30 16.89 3.14 3.87
CA GLY A 30 18.28 3.45 3.51
C GLY A 30 18.45 4.86 2.95
N LEU A 31 17.42 5.39 2.28
CA LEU A 31 17.37 6.77 1.78
C LEU A 31 16.92 7.80 2.82
N GLY A 32 16.53 7.37 4.03
CA GLY A 32 16.07 8.28 5.10
C GLY A 32 14.72 8.95 4.86
N VAL A 33 13.94 8.50 3.86
CA VAL A 33 12.63 9.10 3.51
C VAL A 33 11.45 8.32 4.09
N TRP A 34 11.69 7.15 4.67
CA TRP A 34 10.63 6.27 5.16
C TRP A 34 9.78 6.90 6.28
N ASP A 35 10.37 7.75 7.13
CA ASP A 35 9.64 8.40 8.22
C ASP A 35 8.57 9.37 7.69
N ALA A 36 8.85 10.05 6.58
CA ALA A 36 7.87 10.89 5.90
C ALA A 36 6.71 10.06 5.33
N VAL A 37 6.99 8.83 4.89
CA VAL A 37 5.97 7.89 4.41
C VAL A 37 5.13 7.33 5.56
N GLN A 38 5.74 7.04 6.71
CA GLN A 38 5.02 6.61 7.91
C GLN A 38 4.13 7.70 8.50
N ALA A 39 4.49 8.98 8.31
CA ALA A 39 3.66 10.11 8.70
C ALA A 39 2.38 10.23 7.84
N MET A 40 2.33 9.57 6.68
CA MET A 40 1.12 9.45 5.86
C MET A 40 0.23 8.29 6.35
N ARG A 41 -1.00 8.21 5.83
CA ARG A 41 -1.89 7.07 6.06
C ARG A 41 -1.30 5.80 5.43
N CYS A 42 -0.59 5.03 6.26
CA CYS A 42 0.01 3.76 5.89
C CYS A 42 -0.54 2.60 6.74
N HIS A 43 -0.74 1.43 6.15
CA HIS A 43 -1.21 0.23 6.84
C HIS A 43 -0.38 -0.99 6.43
N PRO A 44 0.20 -1.73 7.39
CA PRO A 44 0.97 -2.94 7.08
C PRO A 44 0.05 -4.05 6.57
N TYR A 45 0.52 -4.82 5.59
CA TYR A 45 -0.15 -6.03 5.11
C TYR A 45 0.78 -7.23 5.12
N ARG A 46 0.23 -8.41 5.46
CA ARG A 46 0.96 -9.67 5.62
C ARG A 46 0.57 -10.73 4.61
N ARG A 47 -0.57 -10.57 3.95
CA ARG A 47 -1.08 -11.51 2.96
C ARG A 47 -1.60 -10.76 1.75
N LEU A 48 -1.33 -11.29 0.57
CA LEU A 48 -1.86 -10.82 -0.69
C LEU A 48 -2.38 -12.05 -1.45
N GLU A 49 -3.64 -12.01 -1.84
CA GLU A 49 -4.29 -13.11 -2.55
C GLU A 49 -4.75 -12.59 -3.90
N THR A 50 -4.37 -13.29 -4.97
CA THR A 50 -4.79 -12.98 -6.33
C THR A 50 -5.47 -14.19 -6.95
N TRP A 51 -6.60 -13.93 -7.60
CA TRP A 51 -7.45 -14.93 -8.24
C TRP A 51 -7.58 -14.53 -9.71
N GLU A 52 -7.12 -15.38 -10.62
CA GLU A 52 -7.41 -15.26 -12.06
C GLU A 52 -8.13 -16.52 -12.54
N TRP A 53 -9.42 -16.37 -12.89
CA TRP A 53 -10.33 -17.46 -13.24
C TRP A 53 -10.40 -18.59 -12.19
N GLU A 54 -11.22 -19.61 -12.45
CA GLU A 54 -11.59 -20.64 -11.45
C GLU A 54 -10.41 -21.45 -10.91
N THR A 55 -9.23 -21.39 -11.54
CA THR A 55 -8.11 -22.29 -11.23
C THR A 55 -6.79 -21.63 -10.86
N ALA A 56 -6.59 -20.32 -11.09
CA ALA A 56 -5.34 -19.66 -10.69
C ALA A 56 -5.54 -18.84 -9.41
N HIS A 57 -5.28 -19.49 -8.27
CA HIS A 57 -5.20 -18.83 -6.97
C HIS A 57 -3.74 -18.76 -6.52
N VAL A 58 -3.20 -17.54 -6.41
CA VAL A 58 -1.85 -17.30 -5.89
C VAL A 58 -1.99 -16.54 -4.58
N VAL A 59 -1.52 -17.17 -3.51
CA VAL A 59 -1.38 -16.56 -2.19
C VAL A 59 0.08 -16.20 -2.00
N PHE A 60 0.32 -14.97 -1.59
CA PHE A 60 1.59 -14.54 -1.04
C PHE A 60 1.37 -14.30 0.45
N ASP A 61 2.07 -15.06 1.30
CA ASP A 61 2.10 -14.85 2.74
C ASP A 61 3.50 -14.41 3.18
N ALA A 62 3.57 -13.42 4.07
CA ALA A 62 4.83 -12.97 4.65
C ALA A 62 5.58 -14.13 5.34
N ALA A 63 4.84 -15.06 5.96
CA ALA A 63 5.41 -16.22 6.63
C ALA A 63 6.17 -17.14 5.67
N GLU A 64 5.67 -17.36 4.44
CA GLU A 64 6.33 -18.19 3.43
C GLU A 64 7.65 -17.58 2.95
N LEU A 65 7.70 -16.25 2.89
CA LEU A 65 8.89 -15.47 2.53
C LEU A 65 9.82 -15.21 3.71
N LYS A 66 9.51 -15.73 4.91
CA LYS A 66 10.24 -15.45 6.18
C LYS A 66 10.37 -13.95 6.48
N LEU A 67 9.37 -13.17 6.05
CA LEU A 67 9.28 -11.75 6.31
C LEU A 67 8.23 -11.49 7.40
N PRO A 68 8.42 -10.49 8.27
CA PRO A 68 7.41 -10.13 9.27
C PRO A 68 6.16 -9.49 8.64
N LEU A 69 6.32 -8.87 7.46
CA LEU A 69 5.33 -8.13 6.70
C LEU A 69 5.66 -8.27 5.20
N LEU A 70 4.65 -8.32 4.34
CA LEU A 70 4.87 -8.22 2.88
C LEU A 70 5.15 -6.79 2.46
N GLY A 71 4.59 -5.82 3.17
CA GLY A 71 4.71 -4.41 2.82
C GLY A 71 3.72 -3.52 3.56
N TYR A 72 3.53 -2.32 3.00
CA TYR A 72 2.61 -1.29 3.48
C TYR A 72 1.72 -0.80 2.34
N MET A 73 0.44 -0.65 2.61
CA MET A 73 -0.48 0.11 1.76
C MET A 73 -0.40 1.57 2.18
N VAL A 74 -0.04 2.46 1.27
CA VAL A 74 0.16 3.89 1.55
C VAL A 74 -0.77 4.71 0.66
N GLU A 75 -1.46 5.69 1.22
CA GLU A 75 -2.29 6.62 0.47
C GLU A 75 -1.43 7.51 -0.45
N THR A 76 -1.79 7.62 -1.74
CA THR A 76 -1.05 8.39 -2.75
C THR A 76 -1.89 9.57 -3.25
N LEU A 77 -1.40 10.79 -2.98
CA LEU A 77 -2.08 12.04 -3.30
C LEU A 77 -1.70 12.55 -4.69
N SER A 78 -2.26 11.99 -5.76
CA SER A 78 -2.14 12.61 -7.09
C SER A 78 -3.22 12.18 -8.10
N CYS A 79 -4.10 13.13 -8.47
CA CYS A 79 -4.75 13.29 -9.80
C CYS A 79 -6.15 12.68 -10.10
N ASN A 80 -7.26 13.36 -9.76
CA ASN A 80 -8.60 13.37 -10.42
C ASN A 80 -9.29 12.07 -10.97
N ARG A 81 -10.52 11.82 -10.46
CA ARG A 81 -11.68 11.03 -11.00
C ARG A 81 -11.52 9.55 -11.43
N ARG A 82 -12.41 8.73 -10.84
CA ARG A 82 -12.88 7.39 -11.27
C ARG A 82 -11.87 6.23 -11.19
N CYS A 83 -11.67 5.67 -10.00
CA CYS A 83 -11.55 4.21 -9.89
C CYS A 83 -11.81 3.71 -8.46
N GLY A 84 -13.05 3.89 -7.98
CA GLY A 84 -13.51 3.23 -6.75
C GLY A 84 -14.19 1.92 -7.10
N ARG A 85 -13.46 0.80 -7.13
CA ARG A 85 -14.08 -0.55 -7.20
C ARG A 85 -13.14 -1.75 -7.03
N ARG A 86 -12.13 -1.72 -6.14
CA ARG A 86 -11.44 -2.96 -5.77
C ARG A 86 -10.74 -2.90 -4.42
N TRP A 87 -11.48 -2.69 -3.34
CA TRP A 87 -11.02 -3.07 -2.00
C TRP A 87 -12.19 -3.66 -1.23
N LYS A 88 -12.54 -4.91 -1.57
CA LYS A 88 -13.35 -5.74 -0.68
C LYS A 88 -12.44 -6.82 -0.11
N ARG A 89 -12.26 -6.71 1.21
CA ARG A 89 -12.02 -7.82 2.15
C ARG A 89 -10.57 -8.32 2.27
N ILE A 90 -9.74 -7.54 2.97
CA ILE A 90 -8.67 -8.09 3.83
C ILE A 90 -9.12 -7.87 5.29
N ARG A 91 -10.06 -8.70 5.74
CA ARG A 91 -10.34 -8.97 7.16
C ARG A 91 -10.97 -10.36 7.24
N LYS A 92 -10.14 -11.37 7.51
CA LYS A 92 -10.19 -12.25 8.69
C LYS A 92 -8.93 -13.10 8.72
#